data_AF-A0AB36ZQC5-F1
#
_entry.id   AF-A0AB36ZQC5-F1
#
_cell.length_a   1.000
_cell.length_b   1.000
_cell.length_c   1.000
_cell.angle_alpha   90.00
_cell.angle_beta   90.00
_cell.angle_gamma   90.00
#
_symmetry.space_group_name_H-M   'P 1'
#
loop_
_entity.id
_entity.type
_entity.pdbx_description
1 polymer ?
#
loop_
_entity_poly.entity_id
_entity_poly.type
_entity_poly.pdbx_seq_one_letter_code
_entity_poly.pdbx_strand_id
1 'polypeptide(L)'
;MSRHRLSAASPAARLRTLLARPRSVVAALVAAALAAVLLTAPATSGAYTASILNSTNTVGSAAAFFTCDGALAADRGAALFSYTLAQPSGSTTAPDTDSGQYPGTYRSTSLFPTAMVSSAATPKACPRDAGGSWTPNGTNQYLSTPLEIRNPGTFSTEIWFKTTNAGGKLFSFSAGATAPGGQYDRHTYIGADGKLVFGVYNGAAQTITSTRAVNDGLWHHVVSTLSPTAGIALWVDGVKVASNSTYRTAENTTGTWKIGYDSLGGQWPNVGSSYFGGSLRYAAVYSTVLTPEQIQTHYAAGR
;
A
#
# COMPACT_ATOMS: atom_id res chain seq x y z
N MET A 1 -33.04 91.75 55.16
CA MET A 1 -33.83 90.56 54.74
C MET A 1 -32.88 89.36 54.78
N SER A 2 -32.70 88.67 55.92
CA SER A 2 -33.49 87.51 56.41
C SER A 2 -33.26 86.28 55.49
N ARG A 3 -32.64 85.14 55.86
CA ARG A 3 -32.44 84.35 57.12
C ARG A 3 -31.14 83.49 56.99
N HIS A 4 -30.24 83.35 57.98
CA HIS A 4 -30.13 82.29 59.03
C HIS A 4 -30.10 80.83 58.50
N ARG A 5 -29.24 79.85 58.88
CA ARG A 5 -28.46 79.52 60.09
C ARG A 5 -27.45 78.33 59.83
N LEU A 6 -26.31 78.36 60.54
CA LEU A 6 -25.57 77.31 61.33
C LEU A 6 -25.35 75.83 60.86
N SER A 7 -24.05 75.47 60.82
CA SER A 7 -23.31 74.42 61.58
C SER A 7 -23.78 72.95 61.65
N ALA A 8 -22.89 72.01 61.24
CA ALA A 8 -22.41 70.87 62.06
C ALA A 8 -21.31 70.04 61.32
N ALA A 9 -20.44 69.39 62.09
CA ALA A 9 -19.17 68.76 61.70
C ALA A 9 -19.21 67.22 61.55
N SER A 10 -18.36 66.68 60.64
CA SER A 10 -17.54 65.41 60.63
C SER A 10 -18.14 64.04 61.03
N PRO A 11 -17.53 62.84 60.71
CA PRO A 11 -16.18 62.58 60.19
C PRO A 11 -15.98 61.41 59.16
N ALA A 12 -14.73 61.34 58.67
CA ALA A 12 -13.92 60.15 58.30
C ALA A 12 -14.26 59.28 57.06
N ALA A 13 -13.31 59.22 56.09
CA ALA A 13 -12.62 57.97 55.73
C ALA A 13 -11.50 58.16 54.67
N ARG A 14 -10.26 57.91 55.13
CA ARG A 14 -9.14 57.16 54.51
C ARG A 14 -8.62 57.50 53.09
N LEU A 15 -7.31 57.77 53.09
CA LEU A 15 -6.31 57.55 52.02
C LEU A 15 -6.63 56.38 51.08
N ARG A 16 -6.35 56.56 49.78
CA ARG A 16 -5.25 55.85 49.08
C ARG A 16 -5.13 56.29 47.61
N THR A 17 -3.97 56.84 47.29
CA THR A 17 -3.39 56.94 45.95
C THR A 17 -3.37 55.55 45.29
N LEU A 18 -4.07 55.38 44.17
CA LEU A 18 -3.93 54.22 43.29
C LEU A 18 -3.15 54.64 42.04
N LEU A 19 -1.85 54.38 42.10
CA LEU A 19 -0.95 54.34 40.95
C LEU A 19 -1.52 53.36 39.91
N ALA A 20 -1.72 53.86 38.68
CA ALA A 20 -1.97 53.03 37.52
C ALA A 20 -0.78 52.09 37.30
N ARG A 21 -0.97 50.79 37.52
CA ARG A 21 0.01 49.75 37.16
C ARG A 21 -0.07 49.48 35.65
N PRO A 22 1.04 49.55 34.90
CA PRO A 22 1.03 49.23 33.48
C PRO A 22 1.10 47.70 33.31
N ARG A 23 -0.02 47.08 32.97
CA ARG A 23 -0.12 45.64 32.65
C ARG A 23 0.75 45.23 31.44
N SER A 24 1.13 46.19 30.60
CA SER A 24 1.92 46.01 29.39
C SER A 24 3.41 45.73 29.64
N VAL A 25 3.99 46.23 30.74
CA VAL A 25 5.41 45.99 31.05
C VAL A 25 5.65 44.57 31.58
N VAL A 26 4.68 44.02 32.33
CA VAL A 26 4.76 42.64 32.85
C VAL A 26 4.65 41.62 31.72
N ALA A 27 3.78 41.85 30.73
CA ALA A 27 3.65 40.96 29.57
C ALA A 27 4.92 40.95 28.69
N ALA A 28 5.54 42.13 28.49
CA ALA A 28 6.77 42.25 27.71
C ALA A 28 7.97 41.57 28.41
N LEU A 29 8.08 41.70 29.74
CA LEU A 29 9.14 41.05 30.51
C LEU A 29 8.99 39.53 30.57
N VAL A 30 7.76 39.01 30.63
CA VAL A 30 7.50 37.55 30.59
C VAL A 30 7.81 36.98 29.21
N ALA A 31 7.48 37.68 28.12
CA ALA A 31 7.82 37.25 26.76
C ALA A 31 9.34 37.25 26.51
N ALA A 32 10.05 38.27 26.99
CA ALA A 32 11.51 38.35 26.89
C ALA A 32 12.22 37.26 27.72
N ALA A 33 11.69 36.95 28.92
CA ALA A 33 12.20 35.86 29.75
C ALA A 33 11.96 34.48 29.11
N LEU A 34 10.79 34.25 28.47
CA LEU A 34 10.54 33.00 27.75
C LEU A 34 11.45 32.83 26.53
N ALA A 35 11.69 33.90 25.78
CA ALA A 35 12.61 33.88 24.63
C ALA A 35 14.06 33.59 25.05
N ALA A 36 14.52 34.16 26.17
CA ALA A 36 15.86 33.91 26.71
C ALA A 36 16.04 32.47 27.22
N VAL A 37 14.99 31.83 27.75
CA VAL A 37 15.02 30.41 28.17
C VAL A 37 15.08 29.47 26.96
N LEU A 38 14.42 29.81 25.85
CA LEU A 38 14.52 29.04 24.59
C LEU A 38 15.88 29.16 23.89
N LEU A 39 16.61 30.25 24.11
CA LEU A 39 17.96 30.49 23.56
C LEU A 39 19.09 29.87 24.40
N THR A 40 18.81 29.45 25.64
CA THR A 40 19.81 28.91 26.58
C THR A 40 19.57 27.45 26.97
N ALA A 41 18.42 26.88 26.62
CA ALA A 41 18.20 25.45 26.75
C ALA A 41 19.12 24.70 25.76
N PRO A 42 20.02 23.82 26.20
CA PRO A 42 20.74 22.96 25.28
C PRO A 42 19.69 22.11 24.56
N ALA A 43 19.52 22.33 23.25
CA ALA A 43 18.81 21.37 22.42
C ALA A 43 19.59 20.06 22.51
N THR A 44 19.08 19.09 23.27
CA THR A 44 19.59 17.73 23.21
C THR A 44 19.12 17.12 21.90
N SER A 45 19.77 17.54 20.81
CA SER A 45 19.73 16.84 19.54
C SER A 45 20.56 15.58 19.71
N GLY A 46 19.92 14.49 20.14
CA GLY A 46 20.54 13.17 20.13
C GLY A 46 20.70 12.70 18.68
N ALA A 47 21.81 13.03 18.05
CA ALA A 47 22.23 12.34 16.84
C ALA A 47 22.84 11.00 17.25
N TYR A 48 22.06 9.92 17.18
CA TYR A 48 22.61 8.58 17.29
C TYR A 48 23.36 8.25 16.00
N THR A 49 24.68 8.43 16.01
CA THR A 49 25.56 7.84 15.00
C THR A 49 26.17 6.59 15.60
N ALA A 50 25.61 5.43 15.24
CA ALA A 50 26.25 4.15 15.54
C ALA A 50 27.24 3.85 14.41
N SER A 51 28.54 3.98 14.69
CA SER A 51 29.59 3.46 13.82
C SER A 51 30.01 2.08 14.32
N ILE A 52 29.72 1.01 13.56
CA ILE A 52 30.30 -0.31 13.82
C ILE A 52 31.70 -0.31 13.18
N LEU A 53 32.74 -0.06 13.99
CA LEU A 53 34.13 -0.23 13.56
C LEU A 53 34.54 -1.69 13.77
N ASN A 54 34.14 -2.58 12.86
CA ASN A 54 34.75 -3.89 12.74
C ASN A 54 34.99 -4.19 11.25
N SER A 55 36.25 -4.38 10.87
CA SER A 55 36.72 -4.55 9.48
C SER A 55 36.34 -5.90 8.85
N THR A 56 35.40 -6.64 9.45
CA THR A 56 34.91 -7.94 8.97
C THR A 56 33.39 -8.06 8.93
N ASN A 57 32.64 -7.00 9.21
CA ASN A 57 31.17 -6.97 9.02
C ASN A 57 30.78 -5.87 8.04
N THR A 58 30.25 -6.25 6.88
CA THR A 58 29.40 -5.36 6.10
C THR A 58 28.18 -5.02 6.95
N VAL A 59 28.00 -3.75 7.33
CA VAL A 59 26.69 -3.25 7.75
C VAL A 59 25.82 -3.16 6.48
N GLY A 60 25.48 -4.31 5.91
CA GLY A 60 24.39 -4.39 4.96
C GLY A 60 23.12 -4.28 5.76
N SER A 61 22.38 -3.19 5.63
CA SER A 61 20.96 -3.26 5.96
C SER A 61 20.41 -4.46 5.18
N ALA A 62 19.83 -5.45 5.87
CA ALA A 62 19.33 -6.67 5.24
C ALA A 62 18.28 -6.40 4.13
N ALA A 63 17.78 -5.16 4.04
CA ALA A 63 17.05 -4.63 2.90
C ALA A 63 17.88 -3.55 2.20
N ALA A 64 18.09 -3.69 0.88
CA ALA A 64 18.69 -2.64 0.05
C ALA A 64 17.83 -1.36 0.03
N PHE A 65 16.53 -1.49 0.31
CA PHE A 65 15.58 -0.39 0.41
C PHE A 65 14.79 -0.47 1.71
N PHE A 66 14.53 0.70 2.30
CA PHE A 66 13.73 0.78 3.53
C PHE A 66 12.24 0.94 3.26
N THR A 67 11.84 1.26 2.03
CA THR A 67 10.46 1.53 1.62
C THR A 67 10.10 0.71 0.39
N CYS A 68 8.84 0.33 0.26
CA CYS A 68 8.36 -0.33 -0.95
C CYS A 68 8.45 0.62 -2.15
N ASP A 69 8.20 1.92 -1.97
CA ASP A 69 8.44 2.91 -3.03
C ASP A 69 9.89 2.86 -3.53
N GLY A 70 10.87 2.75 -2.62
CA GLY A 70 12.28 2.67 -2.98
C GLY A 70 12.64 1.39 -3.74
N ALA A 71 12.07 0.25 -3.31
CA ALA A 71 12.28 -1.03 -3.94
C ALA A 71 11.69 -1.08 -5.36
N LEU A 72 10.41 -0.73 -5.52
CA LEU A 72 9.77 -0.67 -6.83
C LEU A 72 10.48 0.32 -7.76
N ALA A 73 10.92 1.46 -7.24
CA ALA A 73 11.65 2.44 -8.02
C ALA A 73 13.03 1.94 -8.47
N ALA A 74 13.65 0.96 -7.81
CA ALA A 74 14.91 0.38 -8.29
C ALA A 74 14.73 -0.43 -9.58
N ASP A 75 13.56 -1.07 -9.72
CA ASP A 75 13.23 -1.96 -10.84
C ASP A 75 12.30 -1.32 -11.88
N ARG A 76 12.13 0.01 -11.82
CA ARG A 76 11.28 0.81 -12.73
C ARG A 76 11.54 0.57 -14.21
N GLY A 77 12.79 0.28 -14.59
CA GLY A 77 13.17 0.06 -15.99
C GLY A 77 12.50 -1.17 -16.62
N ALA A 78 12.00 -2.10 -15.81
CA ALA A 78 11.25 -3.27 -16.26
C ALA A 78 9.75 -3.16 -15.97
N ALA A 79 9.31 -2.20 -15.16
CA ALA A 79 7.92 -2.04 -14.79
C ALA A 79 7.08 -1.57 -15.98
N LEU A 80 5.87 -2.12 -16.09
CA LEU A 80 4.83 -1.63 -17.00
C LEU A 80 3.97 -0.58 -16.32
N PHE A 81 3.69 -0.81 -15.03
CA PHE A 81 3.01 0.11 -14.11
C PHE A 81 3.15 -0.41 -12.68
N SER A 82 2.98 0.50 -11.71
CA SER A 82 2.88 0.16 -10.29
C SER A 82 1.80 0.97 -9.58
N TYR A 83 1.17 0.39 -8.57
CA TYR A 83 0.09 0.99 -7.79
C TYR A 83 0.33 0.77 -6.31
N THR A 84 0.45 1.84 -5.53
CA THR A 84 0.58 1.73 -4.06
C THR A 84 -0.67 1.15 -3.39
N LEU A 85 -1.83 1.32 -4.03
CA LEU A 85 -3.16 0.96 -3.49
C LEU A 85 -3.42 1.54 -2.09
N ALA A 86 -2.86 2.73 -1.84
CA ALA A 86 -2.86 3.41 -0.55
C ALA A 86 -3.70 4.70 -0.53
N GLN A 87 -4.48 4.92 -1.60
CA GLN A 87 -5.28 6.13 -1.80
C GLN A 87 -6.37 6.28 -0.71
N PRO A 88 -6.86 7.50 -0.44
CA PRO A 88 -7.98 7.72 0.48
C PRO A 88 -9.27 7.04 0.01
N SER A 89 -10.14 6.68 0.96
CA SER A 89 -11.49 6.17 0.65
C SER A 89 -12.24 7.14 -0.26
N GLY A 90 -12.99 6.61 -1.22
CA GLY A 90 -13.71 7.40 -2.24
C GLY A 90 -12.90 7.70 -3.50
N SER A 91 -11.60 7.36 -3.54
CA SER A 91 -10.80 7.51 -4.76
C SER A 91 -11.34 6.63 -5.91
N THR A 92 -11.33 7.17 -7.13
CA THR A 92 -11.78 6.47 -8.34
C THR A 92 -10.63 5.92 -9.18
N THR A 93 -9.41 6.39 -8.94
CA THR A 93 -8.20 5.97 -9.65
C THR A 93 -7.07 5.56 -8.70
N ALA A 94 -6.25 4.63 -9.18
CA ALA A 94 -4.95 4.29 -8.60
C ALA A 94 -3.86 4.87 -9.50
N PRO A 95 -3.11 5.91 -9.07
CA PRO A 95 -2.04 6.48 -9.87
C PRO A 95 -0.97 5.44 -10.19
N ASP A 96 -0.53 5.40 -11.44
CA ASP A 96 0.67 4.66 -11.82
C ASP A 96 1.90 5.36 -11.24
N THR A 97 2.51 4.77 -10.22
CA THR A 97 3.68 5.33 -9.53
C THR A 97 5.00 5.08 -10.26
N ASP A 98 4.97 4.33 -11.35
CA ASP A 98 6.15 4.11 -12.19
C ASP A 98 6.28 5.20 -13.27
N SER A 99 5.39 5.18 -14.27
CA SER A 99 5.46 6.07 -15.43
C SER A 99 4.47 7.24 -15.36
N GLY A 100 3.42 7.12 -14.55
CA GLY A 100 2.27 8.02 -14.54
C GLY A 100 1.33 7.89 -15.73
N GLN A 101 1.64 7.04 -16.73
CA GLN A 101 0.88 6.96 -17.98
C GLN A 101 -0.34 6.04 -17.88
N TYR A 102 -0.33 5.08 -16.96
CA TYR A 102 -1.34 4.02 -16.90
C TYR A 102 -2.11 3.98 -15.57
N PRO A 103 -2.78 5.08 -15.15
CA PRO A 103 -3.55 5.07 -13.91
C PRO A 103 -4.66 4.00 -13.96
N GLY A 104 -4.69 3.15 -12.95
CA GLY A 104 -5.74 2.15 -12.78
C GLY A 104 -7.07 2.79 -12.40
N THR A 105 -8.18 2.12 -12.71
CA THR A 105 -9.53 2.56 -12.33
C THR A 105 -10.14 1.60 -11.32
N TYR A 106 -10.58 2.11 -10.17
CA TYR A 106 -11.38 1.33 -9.22
C TYR A 106 -12.79 1.13 -9.78
N ARG A 107 -13.23 -0.13 -9.83
CA ARG A 107 -14.48 -0.53 -10.47
C ARG A 107 -15.33 -1.38 -9.55
N SER A 108 -16.62 -1.39 -9.86
CA SER A 108 -17.61 -2.28 -9.26
C SER A 108 -18.40 -2.97 -10.38
N THR A 109 -18.68 -4.25 -10.23
CA THR A 109 -19.60 -5.00 -11.10
C THR A 109 -21.07 -4.84 -10.71
N SER A 110 -21.35 -4.28 -9.52
CA SER A 110 -22.71 -3.99 -9.05
C SER A 110 -23.31 -2.75 -9.75
N LEU A 111 -24.62 -2.82 -10.05
CA LEU A 111 -25.44 -1.67 -10.50
C LEU A 111 -25.53 -0.56 -9.44
N PHE A 112 -25.31 -0.91 -8.18
CA PHE A 112 -25.19 0.02 -7.05
C PHE A 112 -23.76 -0.07 -6.53
N PRO A 113 -22.82 0.68 -7.12
CA PRO A 113 -21.41 0.56 -6.80
C PRO A 113 -21.13 1.07 -5.40
N THR A 114 -20.30 0.32 -4.67
CA THR A 114 -19.70 0.81 -3.42
C THR A 114 -18.36 1.45 -3.73
N ALA A 115 -18.11 2.61 -3.12
CA ALA A 115 -16.84 3.31 -3.28
C ALA A 115 -15.66 2.46 -2.76
N MET A 116 -14.48 2.68 -3.34
CA MET A 116 -13.24 2.12 -2.81
C MET A 116 -13.06 2.58 -1.36
N VAL A 117 -12.72 1.64 -0.47
CA VAL A 117 -12.44 1.89 0.94
C VAL A 117 -10.96 1.63 1.21
N SER A 118 -10.35 2.51 1.99
CA SER A 118 -8.97 2.42 2.44
C SER A 118 -8.93 2.27 3.96
N SER A 119 -8.03 1.42 4.46
CA SER A 119 -7.80 1.23 5.89
C SER A 119 -6.36 1.59 6.26
N ALA A 120 -6.19 2.38 7.32
CA ALA A 120 -4.89 2.68 7.92
C ALA A 120 -4.53 1.72 9.08
N ALA A 121 -5.26 0.61 9.23
CA ALA A 121 -5.06 -0.33 10.33
C ALA A 121 -3.67 -0.98 10.30
N THR A 122 -3.05 -1.09 11.47
CA THR A 122 -1.74 -1.73 11.67
C THR A 122 -1.90 -3.16 12.21
N PRO A 123 -1.00 -4.11 11.87
CA PRO A 123 0.09 -3.95 10.90
C PRO A 123 -0.42 -3.82 9.46
N LYS A 124 0.32 -3.02 8.67
CA LYS A 124 0.13 -2.83 7.22
C LYS A 124 1.43 -3.23 6.52
N ALA A 125 1.34 -3.86 5.34
CA ALA A 125 2.52 -4.03 4.49
C ALA A 125 3.13 -2.66 4.15
N CYS A 126 4.44 -2.62 3.88
CA CYS A 126 5.17 -1.39 3.58
C CYS A 126 4.92 -0.30 4.65
N PRO A 127 5.23 -0.59 5.94
CA PRO A 127 4.82 0.24 7.07
C PRO A 127 5.49 1.62 7.08
N ARG A 128 6.65 1.74 6.43
CA ARG A 128 7.41 2.99 6.30
C ARG A 128 6.92 3.88 5.16
N ASP A 129 6.01 3.38 4.34
CA ASP A 129 5.36 4.14 3.29
C ASP A 129 4.03 4.75 3.78
N ALA A 130 3.69 5.92 3.23
CA ALA A 130 2.49 6.67 3.62
C ALA A 130 1.19 5.97 3.15
N GLY A 131 0.04 6.49 3.61
CA GLY A 131 -1.28 6.02 3.16
C GLY A 131 -1.74 4.67 3.73
N GLY A 132 -2.97 4.31 3.36
CA GLY A 132 -3.67 3.11 3.83
C GLY A 132 -3.44 1.90 2.94
N SER A 133 -4.35 0.94 3.04
CA SER A 133 -4.45 -0.22 2.16
C SER A 133 -5.86 -0.30 1.63
N TRP A 134 -6.01 -0.54 0.32
CA TRP A 134 -7.31 -0.78 -0.26
C TRP A 134 -7.92 -2.03 0.34
N THR A 135 -9.19 -1.94 0.74
CA THR A 135 -9.96 -3.07 1.27
C THR A 135 -11.12 -3.44 0.35
N PRO A 136 -10.87 -4.19 -0.75
CA PRO A 136 -11.95 -4.71 -1.58
C PRO A 136 -12.88 -5.61 -0.75
N ASN A 137 -14.18 -5.50 -1.00
CA ASN A 137 -15.23 -6.13 -0.21
C ASN A 137 -15.47 -7.64 -0.49
N GLY A 138 -14.76 -8.24 -1.45
CA GLY A 138 -14.93 -9.66 -1.79
C GLY A 138 -16.20 -10.01 -2.57
N THR A 139 -16.94 -9.02 -3.09
CA THR A 139 -18.23 -9.26 -3.78
C THR A 139 -18.35 -8.61 -5.14
N ASN A 140 -17.84 -7.40 -5.32
CA ASN A 140 -18.03 -6.66 -6.58
C ASN A 140 -16.89 -5.72 -6.96
N GLN A 141 -15.88 -5.53 -6.11
CA GLN A 141 -14.83 -4.53 -6.32
C GLN A 141 -13.58 -5.11 -6.98
N TYR A 142 -12.99 -4.34 -7.89
CA TYR A 142 -11.73 -4.66 -8.56
C TYR A 142 -11.05 -3.40 -9.11
N LEU A 143 -9.80 -3.55 -9.57
CA LEU A 143 -9.06 -2.52 -10.29
C LEU A 143 -8.79 -2.99 -11.71
N SER A 144 -9.12 -2.17 -12.70
CA SER A 144 -8.71 -2.40 -14.10
C SER A 144 -7.53 -1.53 -14.46
N THR A 145 -6.60 -2.07 -15.24
CA THR A 145 -5.48 -1.29 -15.80
C THR A 145 -5.79 -0.88 -17.25
N PRO A 146 -5.29 0.28 -17.73
CA PRO A 146 -5.58 0.76 -19.08
C PRO A 146 -4.59 0.27 -20.15
N LEU A 147 -3.42 -0.24 -19.76
CA LEU A 147 -2.39 -0.68 -20.71
C LEU A 147 -2.79 -2.01 -21.36
N GLU A 148 -3.08 -1.94 -22.66
CA GLU A 148 -3.29 -3.12 -23.49
C GLU A 148 -1.94 -3.72 -23.93
N ILE A 149 -1.80 -5.03 -23.76
CA ILE A 149 -0.59 -5.78 -24.08
C ILE A 149 -0.95 -6.92 -25.01
N ARG A 150 -0.13 -7.16 -26.03
CA ARG A 150 -0.31 -8.27 -26.96
C ARG A 150 0.44 -9.50 -26.46
N ASN A 151 -0.31 -10.52 -26.01
CA ASN A 151 0.18 -11.84 -25.63
C ASN A 151 1.47 -11.82 -24.77
N PRO A 152 1.44 -11.27 -23.55
CA PRO A 152 2.62 -11.25 -22.69
C PRO A 152 3.04 -12.69 -22.33
N GLY A 153 4.18 -13.11 -22.88
CA GLY A 153 4.81 -14.42 -22.65
C GLY A 153 5.98 -14.39 -21.66
N THR A 154 6.45 -13.20 -21.29
CA THR A 154 7.44 -12.96 -20.23
C THR A 154 6.92 -11.86 -19.33
N PHE A 155 6.79 -12.11 -18.02
CA PHE A 155 6.38 -11.09 -17.05
C PHE A 155 6.65 -11.52 -15.61
N SER A 156 6.54 -10.55 -14.70
CA SER A 156 6.28 -10.76 -13.28
C SER A 156 5.09 -9.94 -12.84
N THR A 157 4.24 -10.49 -11.98
CA THR A 157 3.22 -9.72 -11.24
C THR A 157 3.55 -9.76 -9.76
N GLU A 158 3.41 -8.64 -9.07
CA GLU A 158 3.73 -8.49 -7.65
C GLU A 158 2.57 -7.83 -6.91
N ILE A 159 2.22 -8.30 -5.71
CA ILE A 159 1.26 -7.61 -4.82
C ILE A 159 1.44 -8.00 -3.36
N TRP A 160 1.20 -7.06 -2.44
CA TRP A 160 0.96 -7.36 -1.03
C TRP A 160 -0.52 -7.55 -0.74
N PHE A 161 -0.86 -8.62 -0.01
CA PHE A 161 -2.25 -8.90 0.38
C PHE A 161 -2.36 -9.42 1.81
N LYS A 162 -3.54 -9.25 2.40
CA LYS A 162 -3.94 -9.84 3.69
C LYS A 162 -5.40 -10.29 3.60
N THR A 163 -5.70 -11.53 3.96
CA THR A 163 -7.08 -12.02 3.98
C THR A 163 -7.26 -13.20 4.93
N THR A 164 -8.50 -13.44 5.34
CA THR A 164 -8.96 -14.68 5.99
C THR A 164 -9.95 -15.46 5.11
N ASN A 165 -10.27 -14.93 3.92
CA ASN A 165 -11.24 -15.53 3.02
C ASN A 165 -10.60 -16.70 2.26
N ALA A 166 -11.36 -17.76 2.08
CA ALA A 166 -11.08 -18.75 1.06
C ALA A 166 -11.58 -18.22 -0.30
N GLY A 167 -10.82 -18.45 -1.37
CA GLY A 167 -11.10 -17.78 -2.64
C GLY A 167 -10.56 -16.34 -2.70
N GLY A 168 -10.48 -15.82 -3.91
CA GLY A 168 -10.17 -14.42 -4.17
C GLY A 168 -9.04 -14.27 -5.19
N LYS A 169 -9.27 -13.47 -6.22
CA LYS A 169 -8.30 -13.25 -7.30
C LYS A 169 -7.39 -12.06 -7.03
N LEU A 170 -6.09 -12.25 -7.14
CA LEU A 170 -5.11 -11.19 -7.00
C LEU A 170 -4.80 -10.54 -8.35
N PHE A 171 -4.46 -11.33 -9.35
CA PHE A 171 -4.20 -10.88 -10.72
C PHE A 171 -4.90 -11.75 -11.75
N SER A 172 -5.21 -11.15 -12.90
CA SER A 172 -5.68 -11.81 -14.12
C SER A 172 -5.29 -10.97 -15.33
N PHE A 173 -5.08 -11.63 -16.46
CA PHE A 173 -4.89 -11.00 -17.77
C PHE A 173 -6.01 -11.43 -18.71
N SER A 174 -6.75 -10.48 -19.27
CA SER A 174 -8.00 -10.80 -19.97
C SER A 174 -8.25 -9.90 -21.17
N ALA A 175 -8.98 -10.44 -22.14
CA ALA A 175 -9.49 -9.68 -23.29
C ALA A 175 -10.53 -8.66 -22.77
N GLY A 176 -10.09 -7.42 -22.58
CA GLY A 176 -10.91 -6.28 -22.16
C GLY A 176 -10.72 -5.87 -20.69
N ALA A 177 -10.75 -4.55 -20.47
CA ALA A 177 -10.61 -3.92 -19.16
C ALA A 177 -11.87 -4.02 -18.28
N THR A 178 -13.04 -4.30 -18.88
CA THR A 178 -14.35 -4.35 -18.21
C THR A 178 -15.15 -5.57 -18.64
N ALA A 179 -15.88 -6.18 -17.68
CA ALA A 179 -16.55 -7.49 -17.78
C ALA A 179 -15.58 -8.67 -18.03
N PRO A 180 -15.88 -9.89 -17.54
CA PRO A 180 -15.13 -11.07 -17.97
C PRO A 180 -15.42 -11.32 -19.45
N GLY A 181 -14.43 -11.09 -20.31
CA GLY A 181 -14.48 -11.50 -21.71
C GLY A 181 -14.42 -13.03 -21.84
N GLY A 182 -14.52 -13.54 -23.07
CA GLY A 182 -14.40 -14.98 -23.35
C GLY A 182 -12.98 -15.55 -23.12
N GLN A 183 -11.97 -14.70 -22.92
CA GLN A 183 -10.57 -15.09 -22.66
C GLN A 183 -10.05 -14.42 -21.40
N TYR A 184 -9.65 -15.25 -20.43
CA TYR A 184 -9.14 -14.87 -19.11
C TYR A 184 -8.05 -15.86 -18.70
N ASP A 185 -6.84 -15.36 -18.47
CA ASP A 185 -5.64 -16.17 -18.32
C ASP A 185 -4.64 -15.50 -17.34
N ARG A 186 -3.50 -16.16 -17.08
CA ARG A 186 -2.39 -15.68 -16.24
C ARG A 186 -2.91 -15.28 -14.86
N HIS A 187 -3.64 -16.19 -14.22
CA HIS A 187 -4.31 -15.93 -12.94
C HIS A 187 -3.36 -16.17 -11.79
N THR A 188 -3.36 -15.25 -10.83
CA THR A 188 -2.91 -15.51 -9.47
C THR A 188 -4.11 -15.37 -8.55
N TYR A 189 -4.48 -16.42 -7.82
CA TYR A 189 -5.67 -16.44 -6.96
C TYR A 189 -5.49 -17.33 -5.74
N ILE A 190 -6.29 -17.08 -4.71
CA ILE A 190 -6.40 -17.93 -3.52
C ILE A 190 -7.49 -18.96 -3.81
N GLY A 191 -7.17 -20.24 -3.59
CA GLY A 191 -8.11 -21.34 -3.77
C GLY A 191 -9.11 -21.49 -2.62
N ALA A 192 -10.06 -22.40 -2.79
CA ALA A 192 -11.05 -22.74 -1.75
C ALA A 192 -10.41 -23.38 -0.50
N ASP A 193 -9.22 -23.97 -0.64
CA ASP A 193 -8.39 -24.49 0.45
C ASP A 193 -7.47 -23.43 1.10
N GLY A 194 -7.57 -22.16 0.69
CA GLY A 194 -6.75 -21.06 1.20
C GLY A 194 -5.33 -20.99 0.65
N LYS A 195 -4.93 -21.91 -0.25
CA LYS A 195 -3.60 -21.91 -0.87
C LYS A 195 -3.56 -21.00 -2.08
N LEU A 196 -2.39 -20.48 -2.40
CA LEU A 196 -2.17 -19.60 -3.52
C LEU A 196 -1.91 -20.42 -4.79
N VAL A 197 -2.62 -20.09 -5.87
CA VAL A 197 -2.52 -20.74 -7.16
C VAL A 197 -2.07 -19.71 -8.19
N PHE A 198 -1.05 -20.06 -8.98
CA PHE A 198 -0.69 -19.35 -10.20
C PHE A 198 -0.79 -20.29 -11.39
N GLY A 199 -1.28 -19.79 -12.52
CA GLY A 199 -1.26 -20.59 -13.74
C GLY A 199 -1.59 -19.84 -15.01
N VAL A 200 -1.39 -20.56 -16.11
CA VAL A 200 -1.64 -20.13 -17.48
C VAL A 200 -2.54 -21.14 -18.20
N TYR A 201 -3.22 -20.71 -19.25
CA TYR A 201 -4.10 -21.54 -20.06
C TYR A 201 -3.41 -21.89 -21.37
N ASN A 202 -3.33 -23.17 -21.70
CA ASN A 202 -2.82 -23.63 -22.99
C ASN A 202 -3.56 -24.91 -23.38
N GLY A 203 -4.77 -24.75 -23.90
CA GLY A 203 -5.72 -25.86 -24.14
C GLY A 203 -6.34 -26.45 -22.86
N ALA A 204 -5.67 -26.28 -21.71
CA ALA A 204 -6.16 -26.56 -20.37
C ALA A 204 -5.45 -25.64 -19.35
N ALA A 205 -5.99 -25.54 -18.14
CA ALA A 205 -5.34 -24.82 -17.04
C ALA A 205 -4.05 -25.55 -16.61
N GLN A 206 -2.93 -24.84 -16.67
CA GLN A 206 -1.61 -25.28 -16.23
C GLN A 206 -1.23 -24.49 -14.98
N THR A 207 -1.31 -25.13 -13.82
CA THR A 207 -1.22 -24.44 -12.52
C THR A 207 -0.11 -24.99 -11.64
N ILE A 208 0.38 -24.13 -10.76
CA ILE A 208 1.21 -24.45 -9.60
C ILE A 208 0.56 -23.86 -8.35
N THR A 209 0.70 -24.53 -7.22
CA THR A 209 0.04 -24.16 -5.96
C THR A 209 1.06 -24.08 -4.84
N SER A 210 0.93 -23.08 -3.96
CA SER A 210 1.72 -23.00 -2.73
C SER A 210 1.48 -24.23 -1.86
N THR A 211 2.47 -24.61 -1.04
CA THR A 211 2.32 -25.76 -0.13
C THR A 211 1.43 -25.42 1.08
N ARG A 212 1.51 -24.17 1.54
CA ARG A 212 0.79 -23.64 2.71
C ARG A 212 -0.33 -22.70 2.29
N ALA A 213 -1.36 -22.63 3.12
CA ALA A 213 -2.42 -21.63 3.01
C ALA A 213 -1.86 -20.24 3.33
N VAL A 214 -2.47 -19.21 2.73
CA VAL A 214 -2.06 -17.79 2.82
C VAL A 214 -3.21 -16.88 3.28
N ASN A 215 -4.31 -17.48 3.72
CA ASN A 215 -5.49 -16.80 4.27
C ASN A 215 -5.48 -16.82 5.80
N ASP A 216 -4.32 -16.61 6.42
CA ASP A 216 -4.11 -16.66 7.87
C ASP A 216 -4.33 -15.30 8.58
N GLY A 217 -4.76 -14.28 7.82
CA GLY A 217 -4.94 -12.92 8.33
C GLY A 217 -3.65 -12.12 8.49
N LEU A 218 -2.50 -12.62 8.02
CA LEU A 218 -1.23 -11.89 7.96
C LEU A 218 -1.01 -11.28 6.57
N TRP A 219 -0.06 -10.32 6.50
CA TRP A 219 0.36 -9.76 5.23
C TRP A 219 1.35 -10.70 4.55
N HIS A 220 1.06 -11.00 3.28
CA HIS A 220 1.94 -11.76 2.41
C HIS A 220 2.32 -10.94 1.19
N HIS A 221 3.55 -11.12 0.74
CA HIS A 221 4.05 -10.64 -0.53
C HIS A 221 4.03 -11.79 -1.53
N VAL A 222 3.39 -11.62 -2.69
CA VAL A 222 3.40 -12.62 -3.76
C VAL A 222 4.04 -12.07 -5.01
N VAL A 223 4.87 -12.91 -5.65
CA VAL A 223 5.30 -12.71 -7.04
C VAL A 223 5.00 -13.94 -7.88
N SER A 224 4.36 -13.74 -9.03
CA SER A 224 4.11 -14.77 -10.04
C SER A 224 4.87 -14.43 -11.31
N THR A 225 5.58 -15.41 -11.89
CA THR A 225 6.44 -15.15 -13.07
C THR A 225 6.17 -16.16 -14.18
N LEU A 226 6.15 -15.71 -15.43
CA LEU A 226 6.16 -16.56 -16.62
C LEU A 226 7.37 -16.19 -17.49
N SER A 227 8.03 -17.19 -18.06
CA SER A 227 9.02 -17.02 -19.13
C SER A 227 9.02 -18.20 -20.10
N PRO A 228 9.31 -17.97 -21.40
CA PRO A 228 9.45 -19.05 -22.39
C PRO A 228 10.61 -20.01 -22.09
N THR A 229 11.59 -19.62 -21.29
CA THR A 229 12.75 -20.45 -20.96
C THR A 229 12.61 -21.14 -19.61
N ALA A 230 12.14 -20.42 -18.59
CA ALA A 230 12.06 -20.89 -17.22
C ALA A 230 10.70 -21.52 -16.82
N GLY A 231 9.64 -21.29 -17.61
CA GLY A 231 8.28 -21.71 -17.29
C GLY A 231 7.61 -20.78 -16.28
N ILE A 232 6.71 -21.33 -15.45
CA ILE A 232 6.04 -20.58 -14.38
C ILE A 232 6.68 -20.79 -13.00
N ALA A 233 6.70 -19.75 -12.18
CA ALA A 233 7.09 -19.82 -10.78
C ALA A 233 6.19 -18.93 -9.90
N LEU A 234 6.04 -19.35 -8.64
CA LEU A 234 5.27 -18.67 -7.61
C LEU A 234 6.16 -18.48 -6.38
N TRP A 235 6.20 -17.24 -5.91
CA TRP A 235 6.98 -16.79 -4.77
C TRP A 235 6.06 -16.20 -3.72
N VAL A 236 6.29 -16.55 -2.46
CA VAL A 236 5.59 -16.00 -1.31
C VAL A 236 6.64 -15.56 -0.29
N ASP A 237 6.53 -14.31 0.17
CA ASP A 237 7.38 -13.73 1.20
C ASP A 237 8.88 -13.83 0.89
N GLY A 238 9.25 -13.53 -0.36
CA GLY A 238 10.63 -13.60 -0.85
C GLY A 238 11.10 -15.00 -1.28
N VAL A 239 10.32 -16.06 -1.03
CA VAL A 239 10.74 -17.45 -1.24
C VAL A 239 9.94 -18.12 -2.35
N LYS A 240 10.61 -18.84 -3.25
CA LYS A 240 9.97 -19.65 -4.29
C LYS A 240 9.27 -20.84 -3.66
N VAL A 241 7.93 -20.87 -3.70
CA VAL A 241 7.11 -21.93 -3.09
C VAL A 241 6.64 -22.98 -4.07
N ALA A 242 6.59 -22.66 -5.37
CA ALA A 242 6.25 -23.60 -6.43
C ALA A 242 6.83 -23.15 -7.78
N SER A 243 7.07 -24.10 -8.68
CA SER A 243 7.48 -23.82 -10.06
C SER A 243 7.24 -25.01 -10.98
N ASN A 244 7.05 -24.75 -12.26
CA ASN A 244 7.03 -25.78 -13.30
C ASN A 244 7.71 -25.26 -14.58
N SER A 245 8.81 -25.89 -14.96
CA SER A 245 9.62 -25.48 -16.12
C SER A 245 9.02 -25.89 -17.47
N THR A 246 8.00 -26.76 -17.50
CA THR A 246 7.36 -27.22 -18.73
C THR A 246 6.20 -26.33 -19.19
N TYR A 247 5.59 -25.58 -18.26
CA TYR A 247 4.49 -24.66 -18.55
C TYR A 247 5.06 -23.30 -18.99
N ARG A 248 5.32 -23.17 -20.29
CA ARG A 248 6.08 -22.03 -20.89
C ARG A 248 5.25 -21.09 -21.73
N THR A 249 4.01 -21.46 -22.05
CA THR A 249 3.18 -20.74 -23.00
C THR A 249 1.79 -20.56 -22.41
N ALA A 250 1.24 -19.38 -22.63
CA ALA A 250 -0.10 -18.98 -22.22
C ALA A 250 -0.98 -18.80 -23.46
N GLU A 251 -2.27 -18.59 -23.26
CA GLU A 251 -3.22 -18.42 -24.34
C GLU A 251 -2.91 -17.13 -25.08
N ASN A 252 -2.97 -17.18 -26.42
CA ASN A 252 -2.75 -16.01 -27.23
C ASN A 252 -3.95 -15.06 -27.11
N THR A 253 -3.74 -13.96 -26.39
CA THR A 253 -4.75 -12.96 -26.13
C THR A 253 -4.11 -11.57 -26.11
N THR A 254 -4.77 -10.60 -26.72
CA THR A 254 -4.50 -9.18 -26.49
C THR A 254 -5.45 -8.71 -25.39
N GLY A 255 -4.92 -8.05 -24.36
CA GLY A 255 -5.70 -7.78 -23.17
C GLY A 255 -5.03 -6.84 -22.18
N THR A 256 -5.66 -6.72 -21.02
CA THR A 256 -5.22 -5.85 -19.91
C THR A 256 -5.10 -6.66 -18.64
N TRP A 257 -4.33 -6.16 -17.67
CA TRP A 257 -4.31 -6.71 -16.33
C TRP A 257 -5.47 -6.20 -15.49
N LYS A 258 -5.97 -7.06 -14.60
CA LYS A 258 -6.94 -6.73 -13.56
C LYS A 258 -6.44 -7.22 -12.20
N ILE A 259 -6.80 -6.47 -11.16
CA ILE A 259 -6.48 -6.79 -9.76
C ILE A 259 -7.78 -6.95 -8.98
N GLY A 260 -7.89 -8.01 -8.18
CA GLY A 260 -9.03 -8.23 -7.30
C GLY A 260 -10.21 -9.02 -7.90
N TYR A 261 -10.31 -9.14 -9.23
CA TYR A 261 -11.39 -9.89 -9.89
C TYR A 261 -11.13 -10.18 -11.37
N ASP A 262 -11.61 -11.35 -11.81
CA ASP A 262 -12.02 -11.72 -13.17
C ASP A 262 -12.66 -13.12 -13.10
N SER A 263 -13.26 -13.62 -14.19
CA SER A 263 -13.76 -15.00 -14.28
C SER A 263 -12.66 -16.04 -14.06
N LEU A 264 -12.97 -17.10 -13.31
CA LEU A 264 -12.15 -18.30 -13.16
C LEU A 264 -12.80 -19.53 -13.83
N GLY A 265 -13.90 -19.33 -14.59
CA GLY A 265 -14.56 -20.39 -15.35
C GLY A 265 -14.82 -21.69 -14.59
N GLY A 266 -14.91 -22.81 -15.31
CA GLY A 266 -15.02 -24.16 -14.74
C GLY A 266 -13.77 -25.03 -14.89
N GLN A 267 -12.73 -24.53 -15.58
CA GLN A 267 -11.53 -25.30 -15.91
C GLN A 267 -10.36 -25.07 -14.95
N TRP A 268 -10.42 -24.01 -14.14
CA TRP A 268 -9.38 -23.70 -13.15
C TRP A 268 -9.64 -24.50 -11.87
N PRO A 269 -8.60 -25.09 -11.25
CA PRO A 269 -8.78 -25.95 -10.08
C PRO A 269 -9.07 -25.14 -8.81
N ASN A 270 -9.75 -25.78 -7.85
CA ASN A 270 -9.84 -25.30 -6.46
C ASN A 270 -10.34 -23.84 -6.34
N VAL A 271 -11.31 -23.45 -7.18
CA VAL A 271 -11.83 -22.09 -7.25
C VAL A 271 -12.79 -21.81 -6.09
N GLY A 272 -12.51 -20.76 -5.32
CA GLY A 272 -13.43 -20.17 -4.34
C GLY A 272 -14.17 -18.97 -4.93
N SER A 273 -14.39 -17.90 -4.14
CA SER A 273 -14.86 -16.62 -4.69
C SER A 273 -13.91 -16.09 -5.77
N SER A 274 -14.44 -15.56 -6.87
CA SER A 274 -13.64 -14.87 -7.89
C SER A 274 -13.24 -13.45 -7.49
N TYR A 275 -13.91 -12.86 -6.50
CA TYR A 275 -13.58 -11.54 -5.97
C TYR A 275 -12.69 -11.68 -4.76
N PHE A 276 -11.58 -10.95 -4.74
CA PHE A 276 -10.76 -10.83 -3.55
C PHE A 276 -11.47 -10.00 -2.49
N GLY A 277 -11.57 -10.53 -1.28
CA GLY A 277 -11.98 -9.78 -0.09
C GLY A 277 -10.82 -9.76 0.89
N GLY A 278 -10.43 -8.60 1.39
CA GLY A 278 -9.28 -8.46 2.28
C GLY A 278 -8.64 -7.09 2.21
N SER A 279 -7.33 -7.01 2.39
CA SER A 279 -6.53 -5.80 2.19
C SER A 279 -5.49 -6.04 1.08
N LEU A 280 -5.31 -5.06 0.20
CA LEU A 280 -4.29 -5.04 -0.85
C LEU A 280 -3.41 -3.80 -0.70
N ARG A 281 -2.13 -3.93 -1.02
CA ARG A 281 -1.16 -2.82 -1.04
C ARG A 281 -0.07 -3.14 -2.07
N TYR A 282 0.55 -2.11 -2.65
CA TYR A 282 1.73 -2.24 -3.53
C TYR A 282 1.63 -3.36 -4.56
N ALA A 283 0.95 -3.09 -5.67
CA ALA A 283 0.86 -3.98 -6.80
C ALA A 283 1.71 -3.48 -7.97
N ALA A 284 2.36 -4.37 -8.71
CA ALA A 284 3.13 -4.01 -9.90
C ALA A 284 3.10 -5.12 -10.95
N VAL A 285 3.33 -4.74 -12.21
CA VAL A 285 3.55 -5.69 -13.30
C VAL A 285 4.83 -5.30 -14.03
N TYR A 286 5.68 -6.29 -14.28
CA TYR A 286 6.97 -6.14 -14.95
C TYR A 286 6.96 -6.89 -16.28
N SER A 287 7.64 -6.32 -17.28
CA SER A 287 7.87 -6.93 -18.60
C SER A 287 8.96 -8.02 -18.59
N THR A 288 9.62 -8.23 -17.46
CA THR A 288 10.68 -9.21 -17.25
C THR A 288 10.37 -10.15 -16.09
N VAL A 289 11.14 -11.24 -15.98
CA VAL A 289 11.16 -12.07 -14.78
C VAL A 289 12.06 -11.38 -13.75
N LEU A 290 11.50 -10.99 -12.61
CA LEU A 290 12.27 -10.50 -11.47
C LEU A 290 13.20 -11.61 -10.97
N THR A 291 14.43 -11.22 -10.66
CA THR A 291 15.42 -12.11 -10.07
C THR A 291 15.03 -12.48 -8.63
N PRO A 292 15.49 -13.63 -8.10
CA PRO A 292 15.30 -13.98 -6.70
C PRO A 292 15.75 -12.87 -5.74
N GLU A 293 16.83 -12.17 -6.07
CA GLU A 293 17.39 -11.07 -5.29
C GLU A 293 16.47 -9.84 -5.29
N GLN A 294 15.88 -9.48 -6.44
CA GLN A 294 14.88 -8.41 -6.53
C GLN A 294 13.63 -8.74 -5.72
N ILE A 295 13.10 -9.97 -5.86
CA ILE A 295 11.91 -10.44 -5.13
C ILE A 295 12.16 -10.40 -3.62
N GLN A 296 13.31 -10.91 -3.16
CA GLN A 296 13.69 -10.88 -1.76
C GLN A 296 13.85 -9.44 -1.23
N THR A 297 14.39 -8.55 -2.07
CA THR A 297 14.58 -7.14 -1.74
C THR A 297 13.24 -6.41 -1.60
N HIS A 298 12.29 -6.65 -2.50
CA HIS A 298 10.94 -6.09 -2.42
C HIS A 298 10.18 -6.57 -1.18
N TYR A 299 10.27 -7.88 -0.88
CA TYR A 299 9.71 -8.43 0.36
C TYR A 299 10.32 -7.78 1.60
N ALA A 300 11.66 -7.67 1.65
CA ALA A 300 12.38 -7.11 2.80
C ALA A 300 12.05 -5.63 3.04
N ALA A 301 11.73 -4.87 1.99
CA ALA A 301 11.32 -3.48 2.09
C ALA A 301 9.92 -3.31 2.70
N GLY A 302 9.03 -4.30 2.53
CA GLY A 302 7.63 -4.21 2.92
C GLY A 302 7.23 -4.85 4.26
N ARG A 303 8.19 -5.44 4.99
CA ARG A 303 7.98 -6.09 6.29
C ARG A 303 8.41 -5.24 7.49
#